data_AF-A0AAU5R6N7-F1
#
_entry.id   AF-A0AAU5R6N7-F1
#
_cell.length_a   1.000
_cell.length_b   1.000
_cell.length_c   1.000
_cell.angle_alpha   90.00
_cell.angle_beta   90.00
_cell.angle_gamma   90.00
#
_symmetry.space_group_name_H-M   'P 1'
#
loop_
_entity.id
_entity.type
_entity.pdbx_description
1 polymer ?
#
loop_
_entity_poly.entity_id
_entity_poly.type
_entity_poly.pdbx_seq_one_letter_code
_entity_poly.pdbx_strand_id
1 'polypeptide(L)'
;MRATVGTVLIALAATLALSGCADGDGSNSKNGGSSTGIDGVQGGSKAAAVAYKITEREEAGAVRNVLVQVDSDDQLRAVFDAVKAELTEEAVYVVGIECTTGGDEYDRRLANGRYVVGAVGAAEAGLPAGTTEYQAAGGTCPA
;
A
#
# COMPACT_ATOMS: atom_id res chain seq x y z
N MET A 1 -53.40 26.73 3.53
CA MET A 1 -52.97 27.31 2.24
C MET A 1 -51.51 26.87 2.04
N ARG A 2 -51.27 25.80 1.29
CA ARG A 2 -50.75 25.82 -0.09
C ARG A 2 -49.47 26.66 -0.26
N ALA A 3 -48.32 25.98 -0.37
CA ALA A 3 -47.39 26.16 -1.48
C ALA A 3 -46.59 24.85 -1.68
N THR A 4 -46.57 24.41 -2.93
CA THR A 4 -46.01 23.16 -3.45
C THR A 4 -44.98 23.58 -4.52
N VAL A 5 -44.07 22.66 -4.88
CA VAL A 5 -43.20 22.63 -6.08
C VAL A 5 -41.85 23.37 -5.94
N GLY A 6 -40.68 22.80 -6.26
CA GLY A 6 -40.43 21.60 -7.05
C GLY A 6 -39.04 20.99 -6.83
N THR A 7 -39.02 19.67 -6.82
CA THR A 7 -37.83 18.81 -6.84
C THR A 7 -37.30 18.73 -8.27
N VAL A 8 -36.03 19.04 -8.48
CA VAL A 8 -35.33 18.79 -9.73
C VAL A 8 -34.86 17.32 -9.71
N LEU A 9 -35.49 16.50 -10.56
CA LEU A 9 -35.04 15.14 -10.90
C LEU A 9 -33.92 15.25 -11.94
N ILE A 10 -32.68 14.96 -11.55
CA ILE A 10 -31.59 14.69 -12.49
C ILE A 10 -31.52 13.17 -12.64
N ALA A 11 -32.10 12.66 -13.72
CA ALA A 11 -31.82 11.32 -14.22
C ALA A 11 -30.62 11.43 -15.17
N LEU A 12 -29.49 10.82 -14.82
CA LEU A 12 -28.41 10.58 -15.77
C LEU A 12 -28.09 9.09 -15.81
N ALA A 13 -28.07 8.59 -17.05
CA ALA A 13 -28.17 7.20 -17.43
C ALA A 13 -26.97 6.35 -17.02
N ALA A 14 -27.26 5.13 -16.55
CA ALA A 14 -26.28 4.06 -16.45
C ALA A 14 -25.86 3.62 -17.86
N THR A 15 -24.56 3.65 -18.14
CA THR A 15 -23.95 2.95 -19.28
C THR A 15 -23.01 1.89 -18.72
N LEU A 16 -23.42 0.63 -18.82
CA LEU A 16 -22.55 -0.53 -18.64
C LEU A 16 -21.81 -0.78 -19.96
N ALA A 17 -20.48 -0.73 -19.93
CA ALA A 17 -19.64 -1.34 -20.95
C ALA A 17 -18.53 -2.14 -20.27
N LEU A 18 -18.68 -3.46 -20.33
CA LEU A 18 -17.69 -4.46 -20.01
C LEU A 18 -16.59 -4.40 -21.09
N SER A 19 -15.33 -4.17 -20.73
CA SER A 19 -14.19 -4.44 -21.60
C SER A 19 -13.09 -5.07 -20.75
N GLY A 20 -12.84 -6.35 -21.02
CA GLY A 20 -11.79 -7.14 -20.41
C GLY A 20 -10.52 -7.15 -21.26
N CYS A 21 -9.43 -7.47 -20.54
CA CYS A 21 -8.11 -7.96 -20.93
C CYS A 21 -7.09 -7.07 -21.68
N ALA A 22 -5.99 -6.84 -20.95
CA ALA A 22 -4.58 -7.09 -21.32
C ALA A 22 -3.82 -6.08 -22.23
N ASP A 23 -2.83 -5.41 -21.60
CA ASP A 23 -1.40 -5.40 -21.95
C ASP A 23 -0.88 -5.01 -23.38
N GLY A 24 -0.18 -3.86 -23.56
CA GLY A 24 0.91 -3.70 -24.57
C GLY A 24 1.45 -2.28 -24.85
N ASP A 25 2.78 -2.10 -25.02
CA ASP A 25 3.60 -0.88 -24.74
C ASP A 25 3.81 -0.02 -26.00
N GLY A 26 4.21 1.25 -25.81
CA GLY A 26 4.43 2.19 -26.93
C GLY A 26 5.42 3.32 -26.62
N SER A 27 6.56 2.96 -26.06
CA SER A 27 7.78 3.77 -25.88
C SER A 27 8.15 4.69 -27.06
N ASN A 28 8.59 5.93 -26.74
CA ASN A 28 9.34 6.75 -27.68
C ASN A 28 10.78 6.24 -27.79
N SER A 29 11.11 5.83 -29.01
CA SER A 29 12.36 5.21 -29.44
C SER A 29 13.59 6.10 -29.20
N LYS A 30 14.66 5.48 -28.66
CA LYS A 30 16.01 5.62 -29.22
C LYS A 30 16.74 4.28 -29.23
N ASN A 31 16.53 3.61 -30.37
CA ASN A 31 17.52 2.91 -31.19
C ASN A 31 17.92 1.46 -30.83
N GLY A 32 17.54 0.55 -31.72
CA GLY A 32 18.06 -0.83 -31.80
C GLY A 32 17.00 -1.81 -32.30
N GLY A 33 16.65 -1.73 -33.58
CA GLY A 33 15.55 -2.50 -34.17
C GLY A 33 15.78 -4.02 -34.22
N SER A 34 14.70 -4.80 -34.16
CA SER A 34 14.17 -5.54 -35.31
C SER A 34 13.07 -6.51 -34.90
N SER A 35 11.86 -6.21 -35.37
CA SER A 35 10.83 -7.10 -35.93
C SER A 35 10.17 -8.19 -35.06
N THR A 36 8.83 -8.03 -34.95
CA THR A 36 7.76 -9.04 -34.97
C THR A 36 7.19 -9.49 -33.61
N GLY A 37 5.90 -9.19 -33.37
CA GLY A 37 5.04 -9.94 -32.45
C GLY A 37 4.43 -9.13 -31.29
N ILE A 38 3.12 -9.31 -31.15
CA ILE A 38 2.17 -8.87 -30.10
C ILE A 38 2.52 -9.35 -28.67
N ASP A 39 1.80 -8.81 -27.66
CA ASP A 39 1.64 -9.23 -26.24
C ASP A 39 2.50 -8.52 -25.15
N GLY A 40 1.87 -7.77 -24.21
CA GLY A 40 2.42 -7.61 -22.84
C GLY A 40 2.88 -6.22 -22.32
N VAL A 41 2.00 -5.28 -21.92
CA VAL A 41 2.36 -4.18 -20.96
C VAL A 41 2.35 -4.72 -19.55
N GLN A 42 3.43 -5.42 -19.25
CA GLN A 42 3.98 -5.38 -17.91
C GLN A 42 4.65 -4.01 -17.68
N GLY A 43 3.82 -2.97 -17.63
CA GLY A 43 4.20 -1.61 -17.23
C GLY A 43 4.12 -1.45 -15.71
N GLY A 44 4.67 -2.40 -14.97
CA GLY A 44 4.93 -2.25 -13.54
C GLY A 44 6.39 -2.57 -13.37
N SER A 45 7.24 -1.54 -13.21
CA SER A 45 8.60 -1.76 -12.75
C SER A 45 8.51 -2.67 -11.54
N LYS A 46 8.96 -3.92 -11.70
CA LYS A 46 9.17 -4.86 -10.62
C LYS A 46 10.16 -4.17 -9.70
N ALA A 47 9.64 -3.43 -8.72
CA ALA A 47 10.41 -2.91 -7.61
C ALA A 47 11.26 -4.09 -7.16
N ALA A 48 12.58 -3.89 -7.05
CA ALA A 48 13.46 -4.90 -6.49
C ALA A 48 12.75 -5.43 -5.24
N ALA A 49 12.42 -6.72 -5.23
CA ALA A 49 11.60 -7.30 -4.19
C ALA A 49 12.38 -7.10 -2.90
N VAL A 50 11.95 -6.13 -2.09
CA VAL A 50 12.66 -5.79 -0.86
C VAL A 50 12.48 -6.98 0.06
N ALA A 51 13.57 -7.52 0.58
CA ALA A 51 13.51 -8.68 1.46
C ALA A 51 13.01 -8.24 2.83
N TYR A 52 11.90 -8.82 3.28
CA TYR A 52 11.38 -8.66 4.63
C TYR A 52 10.63 -9.91 5.06
N LYS A 53 10.42 -10.04 6.37
CA LYS A 53 9.65 -11.12 6.98
C LYS A 53 8.64 -10.54 7.94
N ILE A 54 7.36 -10.86 7.77
CA ILE A 54 6.34 -10.55 8.78
C ILE A 54 6.46 -11.58 9.90
N THR A 55 6.76 -11.11 11.11
CA THR A 55 6.89 -11.96 12.30
C THR A 55 5.67 -11.92 13.20
N GLU A 56 4.89 -10.84 13.12
CA GLU A 56 3.63 -10.70 13.84
C GLU A 56 2.60 -10.01 12.94
N ARG A 57 1.37 -10.50 12.97
CA ARG A 57 0.23 -9.86 12.30
C ARG A 57 -1.01 -10.20 13.10
N GLU A 58 -1.65 -9.18 13.67
CA GLU A 58 -2.97 -9.34 14.27
C GLU A 58 -4.04 -9.42 13.17
N GLU A 59 -4.90 -10.44 13.23
CA GLU A 59 -5.94 -10.70 12.24
C GLU A 59 -7.31 -10.16 12.64
N ALA A 60 -7.47 -9.73 13.89
CA ALA A 60 -8.74 -9.27 14.44
C ALA A 60 -8.58 -7.93 15.16
N GLY A 61 -9.69 -7.21 15.28
CA GLY A 61 -9.72 -5.87 15.85
C GLY A 61 -9.69 -4.77 14.80
N ALA A 62 -10.11 -3.59 15.24
CA ALA A 62 -10.22 -2.40 14.39
C ALA A 62 -8.88 -1.64 14.31
N VAL A 63 -7.97 -1.90 15.25
CA VAL A 63 -6.54 -1.56 15.21
C VAL A 63 -5.75 -2.85 15.28
N ARG A 64 -4.78 -3.03 14.38
CA ARG A 64 -4.01 -4.26 14.22
C ARG A 64 -2.52 -3.95 14.14
N ASN A 65 -1.72 -4.65 14.94
CA ASN A 65 -0.27 -4.55 14.90
C ASN A 65 0.32 -5.50 13.86
N VAL A 66 1.33 -5.02 13.14
CA VAL A 66 2.11 -5.81 12.18
C VAL A 66 3.58 -5.58 12.46
N LEU A 67 4.31 -6.64 12.76
CA LEU A 67 5.75 -6.60 12.99
C LEU A 67 6.49 -7.20 11.81
N VAL A 68 7.45 -6.45 11.29
CA VAL A 68 8.22 -6.78 10.10
C VAL A 68 9.69 -6.78 10.47
N GLN A 69 10.43 -7.83 10.12
CA GLN A 69 11.87 -7.92 10.26
C GLN A 69 12.57 -7.75 8.91
N VAL A 70 13.69 -7.05 8.94
CA VAL A 70 14.57 -6.82 7.79
C VAL A 70 16.02 -7.00 8.20
N ASP A 71 16.85 -7.45 7.26
CA ASP A 71 18.27 -7.69 7.52
C ASP A 71 19.14 -6.42 7.36
N SER A 72 18.56 -5.32 6.86
CA SER A 72 19.24 -4.02 6.66
C SER A 72 18.30 -2.84 6.91
N ASP A 73 18.83 -1.70 7.35
CA ASP A 73 18.11 -0.43 7.43
C ASP A 73 18.00 0.32 6.08
N ASP A 74 18.48 -0.28 4.99
CA ASP A 74 18.24 0.19 3.64
C ASP A 74 16.77 0.05 3.23
N GLN A 75 16.26 1.06 2.52
CA GLN A 75 14.94 1.01 1.85
C GLN A 75 13.73 0.72 2.78
N LEU A 76 13.81 1.07 4.06
CA LEU A 76 12.71 0.87 5.04
C LEU A 76 11.36 1.40 4.59
N ARG A 77 11.34 2.51 3.82
CA ARG A 77 10.10 3.04 3.25
C ARG A 77 9.50 2.11 2.19
N ALA A 78 10.34 1.51 1.35
CA ALA A 78 9.89 0.55 0.34
C ALA A 78 9.38 -0.74 0.98
N VAL A 79 9.99 -1.19 2.09
CA VAL A 79 9.46 -2.30 2.92
C VAL A 79 8.06 -1.96 3.42
N PHE A 80 7.90 -0.78 4.03
CA PHE A 80 6.61 -0.34 4.53
C PHE A 80 5.55 -0.28 3.42
N ASP A 81 5.88 0.27 2.25
CA ASP A 81 4.96 0.33 1.10
C ASP A 81 4.62 -1.06 0.53
N ALA A 82 5.57 -2.01 0.57
CA ALA A 82 5.31 -3.41 0.17
C ALA A 82 4.36 -4.10 1.15
N VAL A 83 4.60 -3.98 2.46
CA VAL A 83 3.73 -4.53 3.50
C VAL A 83 2.33 -3.92 3.38
N LYS A 84 2.23 -2.61 3.19
CA LYS A 84 0.97 -1.89 2.98
C LYS A 84 0.13 -2.48 1.83
N ALA A 85 0.77 -2.90 0.74
CA ALA A 85 0.07 -3.49 -0.39
C ALA A 85 -0.59 -4.84 -0.07
N GLU A 86 -0.14 -5.53 0.99
CA GLU A 86 -0.74 -6.77 1.50
C GLU A 86 -1.88 -6.55 2.51
N LEU A 87 -2.05 -5.32 3.01
CA LEU A 87 -3.01 -4.99 4.06
C LEU A 87 -4.31 -4.48 3.44
N THR A 88 -5.23 -5.39 3.16
CA THR A 88 -6.47 -5.10 2.42
C THR A 88 -7.72 -5.09 3.27
N GLU A 89 -7.67 -5.63 4.50
CA GLU A 89 -8.85 -5.67 5.36
C GLU A 89 -9.07 -4.33 6.07
N GLU A 90 -10.33 -3.98 6.32
CA GLU A 90 -10.66 -2.70 6.94
C GLU A 90 -10.21 -2.66 8.41
N ALA A 91 -9.18 -1.86 8.67
CA ALA A 91 -8.61 -1.64 10.00
C ALA A 91 -7.62 -0.46 9.95
N VAL A 92 -7.16 -0.04 11.13
CA VAL A 92 -5.94 0.74 11.30
C VAL A 92 -4.79 -0.22 11.53
N TYR A 93 -3.83 -0.25 10.61
CA TYR A 93 -2.62 -1.05 10.78
C TYR A 93 -1.50 -0.20 11.36
N VAL A 94 -0.90 -0.67 12.45
CA VAL A 94 0.31 -0.12 13.03
C VAL A 94 1.46 -1.06 12.66
N VAL A 95 2.31 -0.61 11.74
CA VAL A 95 3.41 -1.39 11.19
C VAL A 95 4.70 -1.01 11.90
N GLY A 96 5.29 -1.95 12.61
CA GLY A 96 6.61 -1.83 13.17
C GLY A 96 7.64 -2.53 12.28
N ILE A 97 8.71 -1.83 11.90
CA ILE A 97 9.85 -2.42 11.17
C ILE A 97 11.04 -2.52 12.11
N GLU A 98 11.57 -3.72 12.25
CA GLU A 98 12.68 -4.05 13.12
C GLU A 98 13.82 -4.74 12.37
N CYS A 99 15.03 -4.64 12.92
CA CYS A 99 16.12 -5.44 12.42
C CYS A 99 15.98 -6.91 12.86
N THR A 100 16.27 -7.86 11.97
CA THR A 100 16.35 -9.30 12.30
C THR A 100 17.40 -9.57 13.37
N THR A 101 18.48 -8.79 13.35
CA THR A 101 19.61 -8.84 14.27
C THR A 101 19.66 -7.59 15.14
N GLY A 102 19.58 -7.78 16.46
CA GLY A 102 19.64 -6.72 17.46
C GLY A 102 19.15 -7.27 18.79
N GLY A 103 20.04 -7.40 19.77
CA GLY A 103 19.66 -7.85 21.12
C GLY A 103 19.01 -6.72 21.92
N ASP A 104 18.79 -6.95 23.21
CA ASP A 104 18.30 -5.94 24.17
C ASP A 104 19.24 -4.72 24.33
N GLU A 105 20.42 -4.76 23.70
CA GLU A 105 21.45 -3.71 23.68
C GLU A 105 21.30 -2.70 22.52
N TYR A 106 20.56 -3.04 21.46
CA TYR A 106 20.30 -2.13 20.33
C TYR A 106 18.80 -1.87 20.18
N ASP A 107 18.42 -0.63 19.91
CA ASP A 107 17.06 -0.31 19.49
C ASP A 107 16.78 -1.00 18.16
N ARG A 108 16.16 -2.18 18.23
CA ARG A 108 15.76 -2.98 17.07
C ARG A 108 14.82 -2.24 16.15
N ARG A 109 14.11 -1.22 16.66
CA ARG A 109 13.11 -0.46 15.91
C ARG A 109 13.80 0.44 14.88
N LEU A 110 13.59 0.15 13.61
CA LEU A 110 14.13 0.91 12.49
C LEU A 110 13.12 1.96 12.00
N ALA A 111 11.85 1.60 11.96
CA ALA A 111 10.77 2.51 11.58
C ALA A 111 9.43 2.08 12.16
N ASN A 112 8.51 3.04 12.24
CA ASN A 112 7.11 2.81 12.50
C ASN A 112 6.29 3.40 11.36
N GLY A 113 5.16 2.78 11.07
CA GLY A 113 4.20 3.29 10.12
C GLY A 113 2.79 3.03 10.58
N ARG A 114 1.86 3.81 10.05
CA ARG A 114 0.43 3.63 10.24
C ARG A 114 -0.25 3.68 8.89
N TYR A 115 -1.19 2.77 8.67
CA TYR A 115 -1.97 2.72 7.44
C TYR A 115 -3.44 2.47 7.75
N VAL A 116 -4.30 3.32 7.20
CA VAL A 116 -5.74 3.27 7.44
C VAL A 116 -6.44 2.63 6.24
N VAL A 117 -7.13 1.52 6.45
CA VAL A 117 -7.84 0.79 5.40
C VAL A 117 -9.35 0.84 5.63
N GLY A 118 -10.08 1.21 4.59
CA GLY A 118 -11.54 1.17 4.59
C GLY A 118 -12.22 2.19 5.51
N ALA A 119 -13.54 2.09 5.56
CA ALA A 119 -14.38 2.98 6.35
C ALA A 119 -14.26 2.68 7.85
N VAL A 120 -14.09 1.40 8.22
CA VAL A 120 -13.89 1.00 9.62
C VAL A 120 -12.60 1.60 10.16
N GLY A 121 -11.47 1.38 9.47
CA GLY A 121 -10.19 1.97 9.89
C GLY A 121 -10.25 3.49 9.95
N ALA A 122 -10.94 4.13 9.00
CA ALA A 122 -11.10 5.58 8.98
C ALA A 122 -11.87 6.12 10.20
N ALA A 123 -12.95 5.45 10.58
CA ALA A 123 -13.73 5.80 11.75
C ALA A 123 -12.91 5.67 13.04
N GLU A 124 -12.14 4.60 13.18
CA GLU A 124 -11.31 4.34 14.36
C GLU A 124 -10.13 5.31 14.48
N ALA A 125 -9.45 5.60 13.37
CA ALA A 125 -8.32 6.52 13.36
C ALA A 125 -8.74 8.00 13.45
N GLY A 126 -10.01 8.32 13.15
CA GLY A 126 -10.43 9.70 12.90
C GLY A 126 -9.74 10.34 11.69
N LEU A 127 -9.30 9.51 10.74
CA LEU A 127 -8.52 9.90 9.56
C LEU A 127 -9.17 9.31 8.30
N PRO A 128 -9.01 9.93 7.11
CA PRO A 128 -9.52 9.35 5.87
C PRO A 128 -8.93 7.97 5.55
N ALA A 129 -9.70 7.10 4.91
CA ALA A 129 -9.19 5.85 4.37
C ALA A 129 -8.05 6.10 3.38
N GLY A 130 -7.04 5.22 3.39
CA GLY A 130 -5.80 5.37 2.62
C GLY A 130 -4.76 6.27 3.28
N THR A 131 -5.09 6.94 4.39
CA THR A 131 -4.10 7.76 5.12
C THR A 131 -2.93 6.89 5.56
N THR A 132 -1.75 7.40 5.29
CA THR A 132 -0.48 6.70 5.52
C THR A 132 0.45 7.64 6.28
N GLU A 133 0.98 7.17 7.39
CA GLU A 133 2.02 7.85 8.15
C GLU A 133 3.23 6.94 8.28
N TYR A 134 4.42 7.54 8.22
CA TYR A 134 5.67 6.81 8.28
C TYR A 134 6.69 7.65 9.04
N GLN A 135 7.37 7.03 9.99
CA GLN A 135 8.40 7.65 10.80
C GLN A 135 9.59 6.70 10.91
N ALA A 136 10.75 7.13 10.41
CA ALA A 136 12.01 6.45 10.70
C ALA A 136 12.33 6.63 12.20
N ALA A 137 12.69 5.54 12.87
CA ALA A 137 13.03 5.52 14.29
C ALA A 137 14.53 5.75 14.54
N GLY A 138 15.36 5.71 13.48
CA GLY A 138 16.79 6.00 13.56
C GLY A 138 17.66 4.86 14.08
N GLY A 139 17.08 3.68 14.33
CA GLY A 139 17.83 2.45 14.55
C GLY A 139 18.62 2.02 13.31
N THR A 140 19.60 1.14 13.50
CA THR A 140 20.48 0.64 12.44
C THR A 140 20.65 -0.86 12.59
N CYS A 141 20.72 -1.59 11.48
CA CYS A 141 21.02 -3.01 11.49
C CYS A 141 22.53 -3.24 11.66
N PRO A 142 22.98 -4.08 12.60
CA PRO A 142 24.37 -4.50 12.64
C PRO A 142 24.67 -5.37 11.41
N ALA A 143 25.77 -5.04 10.73
CA ALA A 143 26.27 -5.74 9.54
C ALA A 143 26.95 -7.08 9.87
#